data_AF-A0A941V679-F1
#
_entry.id   AF-A0A941V679-F1
#
_cell.length_a   1.000
_cell.length_b   1.000
_cell.length_c   1.000
_cell.angle_alpha   90.00
_cell.angle_beta   90.00
_cell.angle_gamma   90.00
#
_symmetry.space_group_name_H-M   'P 1'
#
loop_
_entity.id
_entity.type
_entity.pdbx_description
1 polymer ?
#
loop_
_entity_poly.entity_id
_entity_poly.type
_entity_poly.pdbx_seq_one_letter_code
_entity_poly.pdbx_strand_id
1 'polypeptide(L)'
;MSDHIHMCISIPSKYSVANMVGYIKGKSAISIARRFNGRSRNFGGENFWARGYFVSTVGLDEEMVRAYIRHQEKEDEHYDQLKLGM
;
A
#
# COMPACT_ATOMS: atom_id res chain seq x y z
N MET A 1 -4.16 2.79 -11.56
CA MET A 1 -5.19 3.42 -10.68
C MET A 1 -4.60 3.58 -9.28
N SER A 2 -4.81 4.72 -8.62
CA SER A 2 -4.24 5.04 -7.30
C SER A 2 -5.14 4.58 -6.14
N ASP A 3 -5.39 3.27 -6.05
CA ASP A 3 -6.28 2.65 -5.04
C ASP A 3 -5.53 1.84 -3.96
N HIS A 4 -4.21 1.76 -4.06
CA HIS A 4 -3.33 1.05 -3.13
C HIS A 4 -2.06 1.86 -2.82
N ILE A 5 -1.28 1.42 -1.83
CA ILE A 5 -0.03 2.07 -1.42
C ILE A 5 1.10 1.04 -1.38
N HIS A 6 2.26 1.41 -1.93
CA HIS A 6 3.52 0.68 -1.80
C HIS A 6 4.40 1.31 -0.72
N MET A 7 5.01 0.49 0.14
CA MET A 7 5.89 0.97 1.21
C MET A 7 7.11 0.05 1.33
N CYS A 8 8.30 0.64 1.45
CA CYS A 8 9.51 -0.06 1.89
C CYS A 8 9.76 0.28 3.36
N ILE A 9 9.65 -0.71 4.25
CA ILE A 9 9.78 -0.52 5.69
C ILE A 9 10.76 -1.53 6.30
N SER A 10 11.57 -1.08 7.25
CA SER A 10 12.40 -1.95 8.07
C SER A 10 11.60 -2.39 9.31
N ILE A 11 11.50 -3.71 9.51
CA ILE A 11 10.75 -4.30 10.63
C ILE A 11 11.75 -5.01 11.56
N PRO A 12 11.84 -4.63 12.84
CA PRO A 12 12.61 -5.39 13.83
C PRO A 12 12.13 -6.84 13.91
N SER A 13 13.05 -7.80 13.97
CA SER A 13 12.75 -9.25 13.96
C SER A 13 11.83 -9.73 15.09
N LYS A 14 11.73 -8.98 16.19
CA LYS A 14 10.80 -9.24 17.29
C LYS A 14 9.32 -9.05 16.92
N TYR A 15 9.03 -8.32 15.85
CA TYR A 15 7.68 -8.09 15.37
C TYR A 15 7.42 -8.93 14.12
N SER A 16 6.27 -9.59 14.08
CA SER A 16 5.82 -10.24 12.85
C SER A 16 5.37 -9.20 11.82
N VAL A 17 5.57 -9.52 10.55
CA VAL A 17 5.10 -8.69 9.42
C VAL A 17 3.59 -8.42 9.54
N ALA A 18 2.80 -9.44 9.87
CA ALA A 18 1.35 -9.34 10.03
C ALA A 18 0.96 -8.34 11.12
N ASN A 19 1.69 -8.32 12.25
CA ASN A 19 1.44 -7.38 13.33
C ASN A 19 1.70 -5.93 12.87
N MET A 20 2.85 -5.69 12.24
CA MET A 20 3.19 -4.34 11.75
C MET A 20 2.22 -3.84 10.68
N VAL A 21 1.87 -4.67 9.69
CA VAL A 21 0.92 -4.29 8.65
C VAL A 21 -0.47 -4.05 9.25
N GLY A 22 -0.91 -4.89 10.19
CA GLY A 22 -2.17 -4.70 10.91
C GLY A 22 -2.21 -3.38 11.68
N TYR A 23 -1.12 -3.04 12.37
CA TYR A 23 -0.98 -1.77 13.09
C TYR A 23 -1.07 -0.57 12.14
N ILE A 24 -0.31 -0.58 11.04
CA ILE A 24 -0.30 0.51 10.06
C ILE A 24 -1.70 0.69 9.45
N LYS A 25 -2.33 -0.39 8.97
CA LYS A 25 -3.67 -0.34 8.38
C LYS A 25 -4.72 0.15 9.38
N GLY A 26 -4.68 -0.33 10.62
CA GLY A 26 -5.63 0.07 11.67
C GLY A 26 -5.50 1.54 12.08
N LYS A 27 -4.27 2.01 12.38
CA LYS A 27 -4.04 3.40 12.80
C LYS A 27 -4.30 4.40 11.68
N SER A 28 -3.92 4.08 10.45
CA SER A 28 -4.19 4.93 9.30
C SER A 28 -5.69 5.03 8.99
N ALA A 29 -6.44 3.91 9.04
CA ALA A 29 -7.89 3.94 8.84
C ALA A 29 -8.59 4.87 9.86
N ILE A 30 -8.22 4.79 11.14
CA ILE A 30 -8.74 5.68 12.19
C ILE A 30 -8.37 7.14 11.90
N SER A 31 -7.10 7.40 11.53
CA SER A 31 -6.63 8.76 11.24
C SER A 31 -7.37 9.38 10.06
N ILE A 32 -7.57 8.61 8.99
CA ILE A 32 -8.30 9.02 7.79
C ILE A 32 -9.78 9.27 8.12
N ALA A 33 -10.43 8.36 8.84
CA ALA A 33 -11.82 8.52 9.25
C ALA A 33 -12.01 9.81 10.07
N ARG A 34 -11.11 10.10 11.02
CA ARG A 34 -11.15 11.34 11.80
C ARG A 34 -10.91 12.60 10.97
N ARG A 35 -9.95 12.55 10.03
CA ARG A 35 -9.53 13.73 9.24
C ARG A 35 -10.50 14.07 8.11
N PHE A 36 -11.19 13.08 7.56
CA PHE A 36 -12.06 13.23 6.40
C PHE A 36 -13.53 12.95 6.71
N ASN A 37 -13.90 12.88 8.00
CA ASN A 37 -15.27 12.68 8.43
C ASN A 37 -16.19 13.76 7.83
N GLY A 38 -17.26 13.35 7.15
CA GLY A 38 -18.22 14.25 6.49
C GLY A 38 -18.05 14.46 4.99
N ARG A 39 -17.00 13.90 4.35
CA ARG A 39 -16.95 13.84 2.87
C ARG A 39 -17.77 12.65 2.38
N SER A 40 -18.89 12.94 1.71
CA SER A 40 -19.77 11.97 1.03
C SER A 40 -19.05 11.29 -0.14
N ARG A 41 -18.13 10.37 0.17
CA ARG A 41 -17.57 9.45 -0.82
C ARG A 41 -17.54 8.06 -0.22
N ASN A 42 -18.65 7.35 -0.36
CA ASN A 42 -18.77 5.89 -0.34
C ASN A 42 -17.98 5.11 0.73
N PHE A 43 -17.69 5.69 1.91
CA PHE A 43 -17.26 4.92 3.08
C PHE A 43 -18.49 4.30 3.74
N GLY A 44 -19.18 3.44 2.98
CA GLY A 44 -20.23 2.57 3.50
C GLY A 44 -19.58 1.52 4.40
N GLY A 45 -19.48 1.83 5.69
CA GLY A 45 -18.74 1.05 6.69
C GLY A 45 -17.36 1.65 6.97
N GLU A 46 -16.89 1.50 8.21
CA GLU A 46 -15.59 2.03 8.70
C GLU A 46 -14.36 1.27 8.11
N ASN A 47 -14.46 0.75 6.88
CA ASN A 47 -13.43 -0.05 6.23
C ASN A 47 -12.71 0.75 5.16
N PHE A 48 -11.50 1.24 5.48
CA PHE A 48 -10.66 1.98 4.52
C PHE A 48 -9.77 1.06 3.68
N TRP A 49 -9.29 -0.04 4.24
CA TRP A 49 -8.38 -0.97 3.56
C TRP A 49 -9.05 -2.29 3.20
N ALA A 50 -8.61 -2.92 2.10
CA ALA A 50 -8.93 -4.32 1.82
C ALA A 50 -8.43 -5.24 2.95
N ARG A 51 -9.02 -6.43 3.12
CA ARG A 51 -8.60 -7.38 4.18
C ARG A 51 -7.16 -7.87 4.00
N GLY A 52 -6.74 -8.11 2.75
CA GLY A 52 -5.41 -8.61 2.40
C GLY A 52 -4.30 -7.55 2.39
N TYR A 53 -3.07 -8.01 2.21
CA TYR A 53 -1.88 -7.21 1.93
C TYR A 53 -0.87 -8.07 1.17
N PHE A 54 0.02 -7.44 0.41
CA PHE A 54 1.15 -8.10 -0.25
C PHE A 54 2.44 -7.71 0.48
N VAL A 55 3.37 -8.66 0.59
CA VAL A 55 4.70 -8.41 1.15
C VAL A 55 5.75 -9.23 0.42
N SER A 56 6.89 -8.61 0.15
CA SER A 56 8.09 -9.24 -0.35
C SER A 56 9.27 -8.79 0.51
N THR A 57 10.16 -9.72 0.86
CA THR A 57 11.40 -9.39 1.57
C THR A 57 12.40 -8.78 0.60
N VAL A 58 12.95 -7.62 0.94
CA VAL A 58 14.03 -7.00 0.18
C VAL A 58 15.36 -7.58 0.64
N GLY A 59 16.13 -8.13 -0.30
CA GLY A 59 17.47 -8.64 -0.07
C GLY A 59 18.53 -7.53 -0.09
N LEU A 60 19.71 -7.83 -0.62
CA LEU A 60 20.87 -6.92 -0.62
C LEU A 60 20.68 -5.63 -1.44
N ASP A 61 19.74 -5.60 -2.39
CA ASP A 61 19.53 -4.45 -3.27
C ASP A 61 18.30 -3.62 -2.87
N GLU A 62 18.44 -2.89 -1.76
CA GLU A 62 17.40 -1.97 -1.27
C GLU A 62 17.20 -0.78 -2.22
N GLU A 63 18.26 -0.35 -2.91
CA GLU A 63 18.20 0.78 -3.83
C GLU A 63 17.31 0.49 -5.04
N MET A 64 17.45 -0.70 -5.64
CA MET A 64 16.58 -1.16 -6.73
C MET A 64 15.11 -1.19 -6.29
N VAL A 65 14.81 -1.76 -5.13
CA VAL A 65 13.41 -1.83 -4.65
C VAL A 65 12.85 -0.45 -4.35
N ARG A 66 13.65 0.44 -3.77
CA ARG A 66 13.23 1.82 -3.53
C ARG A 66 13.01 2.59 -4.84
N ALA A 67 13.85 2.34 -5.85
CA ALA A 67 13.65 2.89 -7.18
C ALA A 67 12.37 2.34 -7.82
N TYR A 68 12.12 1.04 -7.74
CA TYR A 68 10.91 0.40 -8.23
C TYR A 68 9.65 1.04 -7.61
N ILE A 69 9.57 1.14 -6.28
CA ILE A 69 8.41 1.75 -5.58
C ILE A 69 8.14 3.19 -6.05
N ARG A 70 9.19 3.98 -6.32
CA ARG A 70 9.03 5.36 -6.83
C ARG A 70 8.50 5.43 -8.26
N HIS A 71 8.79 4.43 -9.08
CA HIS A 71 8.41 4.40 -10.49
C HIS A 71 7.21 3.47 -10.77
N GLN A 72 6.70 2.80 -9.75
CA GLN A 72 5.72 1.73 -9.89
C GLN A 72 4.43 2.19 -10.57
N GLU A 73 3.96 3.41 -10.27
CA GLU A 73 2.78 3.97 -10.94
C GLU A 73 2.97 4.09 -12.47
N LYS A 74 4.18 4.42 -12.95
CA LYS A 74 4.50 4.52 -14.39
C LYS A 74 4.67 3.16 -15.05
N GLU A 75 5.33 2.23 -14.34
CA GLU A 75 5.56 0.87 -14.83
C GLU A 75 4.24 0.08 -14.92
N ASP A 76 3.35 0.20 -13.93
CA ASP A 76 2.03 -0.43 -13.94
C ASP A 76 1.15 0.14 -15.07
N GLU A 77 1.18 1.46 -15.31
CA GLU A 77 0.49 2.08 -16.46
C GLU A 77 1.01 1.55 -17.81
N HIS A 78 2.32 1.36 -17.95
CA HIS A 78 2.92 0.81 -19.17
C HIS A 78 2.54 -0.66 -19.39
N TYR A 79 2.56 -1.46 -18.32
CA TYR A 79 2.16 -2.88 -18.38
C TYR A 79 0.69 -3.06 -18.70
N ASP A 80 -0.19 -2.22 -18.15
CA ASP A 80 -1.63 -2.25 -18.44
C ASP A 80 -1.90 -1.88 -19.91
N GLN A 81 -1.18 -0.90 -20.48
CA GLN A 81 -1.27 -0.57 -21.91
C GLN A 81 -0.84 -1.74 -22.81
N LEU A 82 0.29 -2.39 -22.48
CA LEU A 82 0.79 -3.57 -23.20
C LEU A 82 -0.17 -4.77 -23.14
N LYS A 83 -0.82 -5.01 -21.99
CA LYS A 83 -1.81 -6.09 -21.83
C LYS A 83 -3.12 -5.82 -22.58
N LEU A 84 -3.47 -4.56 -22.81
CA LEU A 84 -4.66 -4.15 -23.55
C LEU A 84 -4.46 -4.16 -25.08
N GLY A 85 -3.27 -4.49 -25.58
CA GLY A 85 -3.03 -4.63 -27.01
C GLY A 85 -3.22 -3.33 -27.80
N MET A 86 -2.87 -2.19 -27.21
CA MET A 86 -2.68 -0.91 -27.93
C MET A 86 -1.19 -0.65 -28.15
#